data_AF-A0AAU3RKJ9-F1
#
_entry.id   AF-A0AAU3RKJ9-F1
#
_cell.length_a   1.000
_cell.length_b   1.000
_cell.length_c   1.000
_cell.angle_alpha   90.00
_cell.angle_beta   90.00
_cell.angle_gamma   90.00
#
_symmetry.space_group_name_H-M   'P 1'
#
loop_
_entity.id
_entity.type
_entity.pdbx_description
1 polymer ?
#
loop_
_entity_poly.entity_id
_entity_poly.type
_entity_poly.pdbx_seq_one_letter_code
_entity_poly.pdbx_strand_id
1 'polypeptide(L)' 'MRLVADGATPIPRLALVEDLETDNGYAFELAGPLFLAVGDRIGFDGDVLVVVRAGGERVTPEGDWSTRCGLRAGRRR' A
#
# COMPACT_ATOMS: atom_id res chain seq x y z
N MET A 1 5.45 3.79 -7.04
CA MET A 1 4.70 4.64 -6.09
C MET A 1 5.36 4.52 -4.72
N ARG A 2 5.38 5.57 -3.90
CA ARG A 2 5.87 5.53 -2.50
C ARG A 2 4.86 6.22 -1.60
N LEU A 3 4.32 5.48 -0.62
CA LEU A 3 3.41 5.99 0.39
C LEU A 3 4.15 6.09 1.72
N VAL A 4 3.95 7.20 2.42
CA VAL A 4 4.50 7.41 3.76
C VAL A 4 3.32 7.42 4.71
N ALA A 5 3.29 6.50 5.66
CA ALA A 5 2.34 6.56 6.76
C ALA A 5 2.77 7.69 7.70
N ASP A 6 2.31 8.90 7.43
CA ASP A 6 2.48 9.99 8.38
C ASP A 6 1.51 9.82 9.55
N GLY A 7 1.94 10.21 10.75
CA GLY A 7 1.07 10.22 11.93
C GLY A 7 0.19 11.47 12.01
N ALA A 8 0.19 12.29 10.95
CA ALA A 8 -0.53 13.57 10.90
C ALA A 8 -1.90 13.44 10.23
N THR A 9 -2.06 12.47 9.33
CA THR A 9 -3.38 11.99 8.93
C THR A 9 -4.09 11.42 10.17
N PRO A 10 -5.33 11.82 10.47
CA PRO A 10 -6.07 11.39 11.67
C PRO A 10 -6.58 9.94 11.56
N ILE A 11 -5.71 9.06 11.05
CA ILE A 11 -5.87 7.61 11.03
C ILE A 11 -5.40 7.13 12.42
N PRO A 12 -6.00 6.07 13.01
CA PRO A 12 -5.47 5.43 14.20
C PRO A 12 -3.96 5.16 14.07
N ARG A 13 -3.24 5.21 15.19
CA ARG A 13 -1.77 4.99 15.30
C ARG A 13 -1.26 3.72 14.62
N LEU A 14 -2.17 2.80 14.31
CA LEU A 14 -1.96 1.55 13.60
C LEU A 14 -3.14 1.33 12.64
N ALA A 15 -2.86 1.03 11.37
CA ALA A 15 -3.86 0.66 10.37
C ALA A 15 -3.68 -0.81 10.00
N LEU A 16 -4.80 -1.55 9.97
CA LEU A 16 -4.84 -2.88 9.36
C LEU A 16 -5.23 -2.71 7.90
N VAL A 17 -4.41 -3.24 7.00
CA VAL A 17 -4.58 -3.12 5.55
C VAL A 17 -4.67 -4.50 4.93
N GLU A 18 -5.63 -4.68 4.03
CA GLU A 18 -5.85 -5.91 3.27
C GLU A 18 -5.43 -5.75 1.79
N ASP A 19 -5.45 -4.52 1.28
CA ASP A 19 -5.08 -4.18 -0.09
C ASP A 19 -4.52 -2.75 -0.21
N LEU A 20 -3.74 -2.50 -1.27
CA LEU A 20 -3.28 -1.16 -1.63
C LEU A 20 -3.69 -0.83 -3.06
N GLU A 21 -4.55 0.18 -3.23
CA GLU A 21 -4.96 0.66 -4.54
C GLU A 21 -4.06 1.79 -5.06
N THR A 22 -3.76 1.73 -6.35
CA THR A 22 -3.00 2.72 -7.11
C THR A 22 -3.93 3.62 -7.91
N ASP A 23 -3.49 4.83 -8.22
CA ASP A 23 -4.30 5.84 -8.92
C ASP A 23 -4.66 5.45 -10.38
N ASN A 24 -3.92 4.51 -10.96
CA ASN A 24 -4.17 3.94 -12.28
C ASN A 24 -5.07 2.69 -12.27
N GLY A 25 -5.70 2.36 -11.13
CA GLY A 25 -6.73 1.32 -11.04
C GLY A 25 -6.19 -0.10 -10.83
N TYR A 26 -4.92 -0.25 -10.46
CA TYR A 26 -4.37 -1.53 -10.00
C TYR A 26 -4.46 -1.62 -8.48
N ALA A 27 -4.70 -2.80 -7.95
CA ALA A 27 -4.65 -3.06 -6.52
C ALA A 27 -3.64 -4.17 -6.24
N PHE A 28 -2.87 -4.02 -5.17
CA PHE A 28 -2.06 -5.10 -4.62
C PHE A 28 -2.84 -5.74 -3.47
N GLU A 29 -3.26 -6.99 -3.63
CA GLU A 29 -4.02 -7.76 -2.66
C GLU A 29 -3.06 -8.57 -1.79
N LEU A 30 -3.08 -8.32 -0.48
CA LEU A 30 -2.18 -9.01 0.44
C LEU A 30 -2.67 -10.44 0.68
N ALA A 31 -1.74 -11.40 0.75
CA ALA A 31 -2.05 -12.78 1.13
C ALA A 31 -2.55 -12.90 2.58
N GLY A 32 -2.26 -11.90 3.41
CA GLY A 32 -2.82 -11.75 4.74
C GLY A 32 -2.74 -10.30 5.24
N PRO A 33 -3.55 -9.93 6.26
CA PRO A 33 -3.62 -8.55 6.73
C PRO A 33 -2.27 -8.02 7.22
N LEU A 34 -1.97 -6.77 6.86
CA LEU A 34 -0.73 -6.08 7.23
C LEU A 34 -1.02 -4.91 8.16
N PHE A 35 -0.32 -4.87 9.29
CA PHE A 35 -0.32 -3.69 10.16
C PHE A 35 0.71 -2.66 9.67
N LEU A 36 0.26 -1.42 9.51
CA LEU A 36 1.09 -0.26 9.20
C LEU A 36 1.07 0.70 10.39
N ALA A 37 2.26 1.05 10.88
CA ALA A 37 2.43 2.00 11.97
C ALA A 37 2.91 3.37 11.45
N VAL A 38 2.76 4.39 12.29
CA VAL A 38 3.32 5.72 12.03
C VAL A 38 4.82 5.62 11.74
N GLY A 39 5.25 6.25 10.65
CA GLY A 39 6.64 6.27 10.23
C GLY A 39 7.04 5.13 9.30
N ASP A 40 6.18 4.13 9.09
CA ASP A 40 6.39 3.10 8.07
C ASP A 40 6.37 3.74 6.67
N ARG A 41 7.26 3.27 5.81
CA ARG A 41 7.38 3.70 4.41
C ARG A 41 7.09 2.52 3.53
N ILE A 42 6.19 2.71 2.57
CA ILE A 42 5.73 1.66 1.68
C ILE A 42 6.09 2.04 0.26
N GLY A 43 6.53 1.05 -0.51
CA GLY A 43 6.75 1.19 -1.94
C GLY A 43 6.68 -0.16 -2.61
N PHE A 44 6.88 -0.15 -3.91
CA PHE A 44 6.98 -1.36 -4.72
C PHE A 44 8.36 -1.42 -5.35
N ASP A 45 8.97 -2.60 -5.31
CA ASP A 45 10.22 -2.95 -5.99
C ASP A 45 9.89 -4.00 -7.04
N GLY A 46 9.71 -3.55 -8.29
CA GLY A 46 9.00 -4.34 -9.30
C GLY A 46 7.57 -4.64 -8.84
N ASP A 47 7.23 -5.93 -8.82
CA ASP A 47 5.90 -6.41 -8.42
C ASP A 47 5.80 -6.71 -6.91
N VAL A 48 6.88 -6.54 -6.14
CA VAL A 48 6.93 -6.89 -4.72
C VAL A 48 6.62 -5.68 -3.86
N LEU A 49 5.67 -5.83 -2.93
CA LEU A 49 5.42 -4.83 -1.89
C LEU A 49 6.59 -4.79 -0.90
N VAL A 50 7.05 -3.58 -0.62
CA VAL A 50 8.15 -3.33 0.33
C VAL A 50 7.67 -2.38 1.41
N VAL A 51 7.85 -2.80 2.66
CA VAL A 51 7.59 -1.97 3.83
C VAL A 51 8.90 -1.78 4.58
N VAL A 52 9.34 -0.53 4.71
CA VAL A 52 10.43 -0.14 5.61
C VAL A 52 9.80 0.40 6.88
N ARG A 53 9.95 -0.35 7.97
CA ARG A 53 9.45 0.04 9.29
C ARG A 53 10.13 1.31 9.77
N ALA A 54 9.50 2.03 10.69
CA ALA A 54 10.09 3.21 11.31
C ALA A 54 11.49 2.93 11.92
N GLY A 55 11.73 1.72 12.43
CA GLY A 55 13.03 1.26 12.95
C GLY A 55 14.07 0.87 11.89
N GLY A 56 13.75 0.98 10.60
CA GLY A 56 14.64 0.63 9.48
C GLY A 56 14.56 -0.83 9.02
N GLU A 57 13.83 -1.69 9.75
CA GLU A 57 13.57 -3.06 9.32
C GLU A 57 12.83 -3.07 7.97
N ARG A 58 13.24 -3.95 7.06
CA ARG A 58 12.60 -4.12 5.76
C ARG A 58 11.84 -5.44 5.71
N VAL A 59 10.58 -5.37 5.33
CA VAL A 59 9.67 -6.52 5.19
C VAL A 59 9.08 -6.54 3.79
N THR A 60 8.87 -7.73 3.24
CA THR A 60 8.25 -7.97 1.94
C THR A 60 7.01 -8.85 2.11
N PRO A 61 5.83 -8.25 2.36
CA PRO A 61 4.59 -9.01 2.48
C PRO A 61 4.24 -9.72 1.17
N GLU A 62 3.72 -10.94 1.28
CA GLU A 62 3.19 -11.70 0.15
C GLU A 62 1.85 -11.11 -0.32
N GLY A 63 1.62 -11.18 -1.62
CA GLY A 63 0.40 -10.69 -2.26
C GLY A 63 0.54 -10.67 -3.78
N ASP A 64 -0.55 -10.33 -4.44
CA ASP A 64 -0.68 -10.39 -5.89
C ASP A 64 -1.31 -9.10 -6.44
N TRP A 65 -0.97 -8.77 -7.68
CA TRP A 65 -1.61 -7.66 -8.39
C TRP A 65 -2.94 -8.09 -9.00
N SER A 66 -3.98 -7.32 -8.71
CA SER A 66 -5.27 -7.39 -9.38
C SER A 66 -5.57 -6.08 -10.13
N THR A 67 -6.32 -6.17 -11.21
CA THR A 67 -6.85 -4.99 -11.89
C THR A 67 -8.24 -4.72 -11.35
N ARG A 68 -8.44 -3.60 -10.67
CA ARG A 68 -9.79 -3.14 -10.35
C ARG A 68 -10.24 -2.26 -11.48
N CYS A 69 -11.13 -2.79 -12.32
CA CYS A 69 -11.81 -2.00 -13.34
C CYS A 69 -12.69 -0.94 -12.69
N GLY A 70 -12.09 0.13 -12.16
CA GLY A 70 -12.77 1.30 -11.68
C GLY A 70 -13.25 2.11 -12.88
N LEU A 71 -14.49 2.60 -12.83
CA LEU A 71 -15.12 3.54 -13.78
C LEU A 71 -14.27 4.79 -14.13
N ARG A 72 -13.14 5.01 -13.47
CA ARG A 72 -12.20 6.12 -13.67
C ARG A 72 -11.17 5.89 -14.78
N ALA A 73 -10.97 4.66 -15.24
CA ALA A 73 -10.07 4.37 -16.38
C ALA A 73 -10.53 5.01 -17.71
N GLY A 74 -11.78 5.48 -17.78
CA GLY A 74 -12.38 6.07 -18.99
C GLY A 74 -12.55 7.59 -19.02
N ARG A 75 -12.11 8.36 -18.00
CA ARG A 75 -12.30 9.83 -17.98
C ARG A 75 -10.99 10.62 -18.08
N ARG A 76 -10.36 10.53 -19.24
CA ARG A 76 -9.59 11.64 -19.82
C ARG A 76 -10.23 12.02 -21.15
N ARG A 77 -11.03 13.09 -21.13
CA ARG A 77 -11.28 13.97 -22.27
C ARG A 77 -11.15 15.39 -21.76
#